data_AF-A0A409W1A9-F1
#
_entry.id   AF-A0A409W1A9-F1
#
_cell.length_a   1.000
_cell.length_b   1.000
_cell.length_c   1.000
_cell.angle_alpha   90.00
_cell.angle_beta   90.00
_cell.angle_gamma   90.00
#
_symmetry.space_group_name_H-M   'P 1'
#
loop_
_entity.id
_entity.type
_entity.pdbx_description
1 polymer ?
#
loop_
_entity_poly.entity_id
_entity_poly.type
_entity_poly.pdbx_seq_one_letter_code
_entity_poly.pdbx_strand_id
1 'polypeptide(L)'
;MKFDDLVSQIWDRNDTPEQNTRHALDTLQQKFEQPLRSYQFPPRSYVRLEALDNNESDHQKQIEELIKQIAASIDDLALNMLFVTVQQNNLNICIEYAIQSIVHKDITQIQSLSHLNIPSGLL
;
A
#
# COMPACT_ATOMS: atom_id res chain seq x y z
N MET A 1 3.87 -5.44 22.49
CA MET A 1 2.51 -4.88 22.43
C MET A 1 1.90 -5.33 21.12
N LYS A 2 0.72 -5.95 21.13
CA LYS A 2 -0.01 -6.27 19.90
C LYS A 2 -0.81 -5.05 19.44
N PHE A 3 -1.20 -5.03 18.16
CA PHE A 3 -1.97 -3.91 17.60
C PHE A 3 -3.28 -3.68 18.35
N ASP A 4 -4.00 -4.76 18.70
CA ASP A 4 -5.28 -4.66 19.44
C ASP A 4 -5.11 -4.07 20.85
N ASP A 5 -3.95 -4.31 21.49
CA ASP A 5 -3.63 -3.73 22.80
C ASP A 5 -3.44 -2.21 22.68
N LEU A 6 -2.90 -1.73 21.55
CA LEU A 6 -2.73 -0.30 21.27
C LEU A 6 -4.07 0.36 20.97
N VAL A 7 -4.91 -0.27 20.14
CA VAL A 7 -6.25 0.23 19.82
C VAL A 7 -7.08 0.38 21.09
N SER A 8 -7.05 -0.63 21.97
CA SER A 8 -7.76 -0.59 23.27
C SER A 8 -7.23 0.47 24.23
N GLN A 9 -5.98 0.94 24.05
CA GLN A 9 -5.42 2.03 24.86
C GLN A 9 -5.79 3.40 24.34
N ILE A 10 -5.99 3.58 23.03
CA ILE A 10 -6.21 4.90 22.42
C ILE A 10 -7.69 5.20 22.15
N TRP A 11 -8.54 4.19 22.20
CA TRP A 11 -9.95 4.28 21.83
C TRP A 11 -10.88 3.85 22.98
N ASP A 12 -11.72 4.77 23.46
CA ASP A 12 -12.82 4.49 24.38
C ASP A 12 -14.17 4.59 23.66
N ARG A 13 -15.01 3.56 23.81
CA ARG A 13 -16.35 3.53 23.20
C ARG A 13 -17.31 4.56 23.82
N ASN A 14 -16.99 5.09 24.99
CA ASN A 14 -17.78 6.10 25.68
C ASN A 14 -17.41 7.54 25.28
N ASP A 15 -16.25 7.73 24.64
CA ASP A 15 -15.75 9.02 24.20
C ASP A 15 -16.34 9.42 22.84
N THR A 16 -16.43 10.73 22.59
CA THR A 16 -16.81 11.22 21.26
C THR A 16 -15.70 10.97 20.23
N PRO A 17 -16.01 10.94 18.92
CA PRO A 17 -15.00 10.78 17.87
C PRO A 17 -13.84 11.77 17.98
N GLU A 18 -14.12 13.03 18.35
CA GLU A 18 -13.10 14.08 18.50
C GLU A 18 -12.18 13.84 19.69
N GLN A 19 -12.74 13.35 20.81
CA GLN A 19 -11.96 13.00 22.00
C GLN A 19 -11.03 11.83 21.71
N ASN A 20 -11.57 10.76 21.12
CA ASN A 20 -10.79 9.61 20.68
C ASN A 20 -9.70 9.99 19.67
N THR A 21 -10.01 10.86 18.71
CA THR A 21 -9.04 11.36 17.74
C THR A 21 -7.91 12.12 18.42
N ARG A 22 -8.23 13.02 19.36
CA ARG A 22 -7.23 13.78 20.11
C ARG A 22 -6.36 12.87 20.97
N HIS A 23 -6.96 11.91 21.66
CA HIS A 23 -6.22 10.96 22.48
C HIS A 23 -5.29 10.06 21.65
N ALA A 24 -5.72 9.63 20.46
CA ALA A 24 -4.88 8.91 19.53
C ALA A 24 -3.71 9.76 19.03
N LEU A 25 -3.94 11.04 18.71
CA LEU A 25 -2.88 11.98 18.31
C LEU A 25 -1.88 12.23 19.44
N ASP A 26 -2.36 12.47 20.66
CA ASP A 26 -1.49 12.66 21.82
C ASP A 26 -0.65 11.41 22.09
N THR A 27 -1.25 10.23 21.96
CA THR A 27 -0.53 8.96 22.08
C THR A 27 0.51 8.79 20.98
N LEU A 28 0.19 9.11 19.73
CA LEU A 28 1.12 9.08 18.61
C LEU A 28 2.34 9.97 18.88
N GLN A 29 2.09 11.19 19.33
CA GLN A 29 3.14 12.17 19.59
C GLN A 29 4.02 11.75 20.78
N GLN A 30 3.42 11.34 21.90
CA GLN A 30 4.15 11.06 23.13
C GLN A 30 4.82 9.68 23.14
N LYS A 31 4.14 8.62 22.70
CA LYS A 31 4.68 7.26 22.76
C LYS A 31 5.57 6.90 21.57
N PHE A 32 5.43 7.59 20.44
CA PHE A 32 6.16 7.25 19.22
C PHE A 32 7.04 8.40 18.75
N GLU A 33 6.47 9.57 18.46
CA GLU A 33 7.23 10.64 17.83
C GLU A 33 8.37 11.17 18.73
N GLN A 34 8.05 11.48 20.00
CA GLN A 34 9.06 11.98 20.94
C GLN A 34 10.20 10.98 21.17
N PRO A 35 9.95 9.68 21.46
CA PRO A 35 11.02 8.69 21.56
C PRO A 35 11.83 8.56 20.27
N LEU A 36 11.17 8.51 19.11
CA LEU A 36 11.85 8.35 17.81
C LEU A 36 12.78 9.53 17.48
N ARG A 37 12.42 10.75 17.90
CA ARG A 37 13.27 11.94 17.73
C ARG A 37 14.52 11.95 18.62
N SER A 38 14.57 11.12 19.66
CA SER A 38 15.70 11.09 20.61
C SER A 38 16.84 10.15 20.19
N TYR A 39 16.65 9.33 19.16
CA TYR A 39 17.70 8.43 18.65
C TYR A 39 18.81 9.21 17.91
N GLN A 40 19.99 8.58 17.81
CA GLN A 40 21.15 9.12 17.08
C GLN A 40 20.83 9.44 15.60
N PHE A 41 19.94 8.67 15.00
CA PHE A 41 19.47 8.84 13.63
C PHE A 41 17.94 8.90 13.62
N PRO A 42 17.35 10.07 13.92
CA PRO A 42 15.90 10.18 14.02
C PRO A 42 15.24 10.09 12.64
N PRO A 43 13.95 9.69 12.56
CA PRO A 43 13.19 9.76 11.32
C PRO A 43 13.17 11.19 10.78
N ARG A 44 13.41 11.34 9.47
CA ARG A 44 13.45 12.65 8.82
C ARG A 44 12.09 13.14 8.35
N SER A 45 11.19 12.20 8.09
CA SER A 45 9.84 12.46 7.64
C SER A 45 8.94 11.26 7.98
N TYR A 46 7.64 11.46 7.84
CA TYR A 46 6.64 10.41 7.91
C TYR A 46 5.59 10.65 6.83
N VAL A 47 4.87 9.59 6.48
CA VAL A 47 3.77 9.65 5.51
C VAL A 47 2.48 9.43 6.26
N ARG A 48 1.51 10.31 6.04
CA ARG A 48 0.17 10.17 6.59
C ARG A 48 -0.72 9.55 5.54
N LEU A 49 -1.18 8.33 5.81
CA LEU A 49 -2.14 7.62 4.97
C LEU A 49 -3.51 7.68 5.66
N GLU A 50 -4.54 8.04 4.92
CA GLU A 50 -5.90 8.22 5.42
C GLU A 50 -6.89 7.39 4.63
N ALA A 51 -7.95 6.92 5.32
CA ALA A 51 -9.06 6.20 4.70
C ALA A 51 -8.61 5.02 3.82
N LEU A 52 -7.59 4.27 4.27
CA LEU A 52 -7.05 3.11 3.57
C LEU A 52 -8.08 1.99 3.36
N ASP A 53 -9.15 2.00 4.15
CA ASP A 53 -10.31 1.12 4.09
C ASP A 53 -11.42 1.64 3.15
N ASN A 54 -11.33 2.89 2.68
CA ASN A 54 -12.31 3.51 1.80
C ASN A 54 -11.84 3.48 0.34
N ASN A 55 -12.51 2.67 -0.49
CA ASN A 55 -12.28 2.57 -1.92
C ASN A 55 -12.57 3.86 -2.71
N GLU A 56 -13.25 4.84 -2.12
CA GLU A 56 -13.47 6.17 -2.72
C GLU A 56 -12.35 7.17 -2.41
N SER A 57 -11.39 6.81 -1.55
CA SER A 57 -10.24 7.66 -1.29
C SER A 57 -9.31 7.72 -2.52
N ASP A 58 -8.65 8.87 -2.72
CA ASP A 58 -7.70 9.04 -3.82
C ASP A 58 -6.38 8.33 -3.47
N HIS A 59 -6.41 7.00 -3.50
CA HIS A 59 -5.27 6.13 -3.21
C HIS A 59 -4.07 6.50 -4.10
N GLN A 60 -4.31 6.97 -5.31
CA GLN A 60 -3.26 7.36 -6.24
C GLN A 60 -2.49 8.58 -5.74
N LYS A 61 -3.17 9.62 -5.23
CA LYS A 61 -2.48 10.76 -4.59
C LYS A 61 -1.71 10.36 -3.33
N GLN A 62 -2.26 9.47 -2.50
CA GLN A 62 -1.58 9.02 -1.29
C GLN A 62 -0.31 8.19 -1.60
N ILE A 63 -0.35 7.36 -2.65
CA ILE A 63 0.82 6.64 -3.15
C ILE A 63 1.86 7.61 -3.74
N GLU A 64 1.41 8.65 -4.45
CA GLU A 64 2.30 9.69 -4.97
C GLU A 64 3.04 10.43 -3.84
N GLU A 65 2.33 10.82 -2.78
CA GLU A 65 2.94 11.43 -1.60
C GLU A 65 3.94 10.51 -0.90
N LEU A 66 3.61 9.21 -0.76
CA LEU A 66 4.51 8.21 -0.21
C LEU A 66 5.82 8.15 -0.99
N ILE A 67 5.75 8.07 -2.33
CA ILE A 67 6.93 8.02 -3.20
C ILE A 67 7.77 9.29 -3.07
N LYS A 68 7.12 10.47 -3.04
CA LYS A 68 7.82 11.76 -2.89
C LYS A 68 8.55 11.85 -1.55
N GLN A 69 7.90 11.45 -0.45
CA GLN A 69 8.51 11.48 0.88
C GLN A 69 9.66 10.50 1.00
N ILE A 70 9.55 9.29 0.43
CA ILE A 70 10.66 8.33 0.39
C ILE A 70 11.86 8.94 -0.36
N ALA A 71 11.65 9.45 -1.57
CA ALA A 71 12.71 10.07 -2.37
C ALA A 71 13.37 11.26 -1.65
N ALA A 72 12.58 12.10 -0.96
CA ALA A 72 13.10 13.24 -0.20
C ALA A 72 13.86 12.82 1.08
N SER A 73 13.53 11.67 1.65
CA SER A 73 14.16 11.16 2.88
C SER A 73 15.50 10.46 2.64
N ILE A 74 15.75 10.00 1.42
CA ILE A 74 16.99 9.34 1.03
C ILE A 74 18.00 10.40 0.58
N ASP A 75 19.00 10.64 1.41
CA ASP A 75 20.13 11.53 1.10
C ASP A 75 21.36 10.80 0.52
N ASP A 76 21.37 9.48 0.62
CA ASP A 76 22.41 8.64 0.05
C ASP A 76 22.11 8.29 -1.42
N LEU A 77 23.10 8.51 -2.29
CA LEU A 77 22.97 8.29 -3.73
C LEU A 77 22.71 6.81 -4.06
N ALA A 78 23.36 5.88 -3.35
CA ALA A 78 23.20 4.45 -3.61
C ALA A 78 21.80 3.96 -3.20
N LEU A 79 21.28 4.44 -2.07
CA LEU A 79 19.91 4.16 -1.64
C LEU A 79 18.87 4.74 -2.60
N ASN A 80 19.12 5.93 -3.17
CA ASN A 80 18.22 6.53 -4.16
C ASN A 80 18.18 5.70 -5.46
N MET A 81 19.36 5.29 -5.93
CA MET A 81 19.45 4.41 -7.11
C MET A 81 18.75 3.07 -6.86
N LEU A 82 18.97 2.46 -5.68
CA LEU A 82 18.28 1.22 -5.30
C LEU A 82 16.76 1.40 -5.30
N PHE A 83 16.25 2.48 -4.71
CA PHE A 83 14.82 2.78 -4.68
C PHE A 83 14.25 2.89 -6.10
N VAL A 84 14.87 3.69 -6.97
CA VAL A 84 14.43 3.84 -8.37
C VAL A 84 14.46 2.51 -9.12
N THR A 85 15.51 1.70 -8.98
CA THR A 85 15.62 0.40 -9.63
C THR A 85 14.54 -0.57 -9.16
N VAL A 86 14.23 -0.62 -7.86
CA VAL A 86 13.15 -1.47 -7.33
C VAL A 86 11.79 -1.03 -7.91
N GLN A 87 11.52 0.27 -7.97
CA GLN A 87 10.26 0.78 -8.55
C GLN A 87 10.14 0.45 -10.05
N GLN A 88 11.23 0.55 -10.81
CA GLN A 88 11.25 0.15 -12.22
C GLN A 88 11.01 -1.35 -12.41
N ASN A 89 11.63 -2.19 -11.58
CA ASN A 89 11.44 -3.64 -11.63
C ASN A 89 9.98 -4.02 -11.30
N ASN A 90 9.40 -3.40 -10.27
CA ASN A 90 8.00 -3.62 -9.90
C ASN A 90 7.05 -3.26 -11.06
N LEU A 91 7.29 -2.14 -11.75
CA LEU A 91 6.51 -1.75 -12.93
C LEU A 91 6.62 -2.77 -14.06
N ASN A 92 7.84 -3.23 -14.38
CA ASN A 92 8.06 -4.22 -15.43
C ASN A 92 7.30 -5.53 -15.15
N ILE A 93 7.38 -6.03 -13.91
CA ILE A 93 6.66 -7.25 -13.50
C ILE A 93 5.14 -7.04 -13.58
N CYS A 94 4.63 -5.89 -13.14
CA CYS A 94 3.20 -5.57 -13.24
C CYS A 94 2.72 -5.53 -14.70
N ILE A 95 3.50 -4.94 -15.60
CA ILE A 95 3.20 -4.89 -17.05
C ILE A 95 3.20 -6.31 -17.62
N GLU A 96 4.23 -7.10 -17.33
CA GLU A 96 4.34 -8.48 -17.81
C GLU A 96 3.15 -9.32 -17.34
N TYR A 97 2.81 -9.24 -16.05
CA TYR A 97 1.66 -9.94 -15.48
C TYR A 97 0.34 -9.50 -16.12
N ALA A 98 0.14 -8.19 -16.34
CA ALA A 98 -1.06 -7.67 -16.98
C ALA A 98 -1.21 -8.20 -18.42
N ILE A 99 -0.13 -8.21 -19.20
CA ILE A 99 -0.12 -8.78 -20.56
C ILE A 99 -0.43 -10.27 -20.50
N GLN A 100 0.24 -11.04 -19.65
CA GLN A 100 0.00 -12.47 -19.50
C GLN A 100 -1.45 -12.75 -19.10
N SER A 101 -2.03 -11.97 -18.18
CA SER A 101 -3.41 -12.11 -17.76
C SER A 101 -4.42 -11.82 -18.88
N ILE A 102 -4.17 -10.81 -19.72
CA ILE A 102 -5.01 -10.49 -20.88
C ILE A 102 -4.95 -11.62 -21.90
N VAL A 103 -3.73 -12.03 -22.28
CA VAL A 103 -3.52 -13.13 -23.24
C VAL A 103 -4.16 -14.42 -22.73
N HIS A 104 -4.02 -14.74 -21.44
CA HIS A 104 -4.66 -15.92 -20.85
C HIS A 104 -6.19 -15.85 -20.90
N LYS A 105 -6.79 -14.69 -20.60
CA LYS A 105 -8.24 -14.48 -20.73
C LYS A 105 -8.72 -14.65 -22.17
N ASP A 106 -8.01 -14.08 -23.14
CA ASP A 106 -8.36 -14.15 -24.55
C ASP A 106 -8.28 -15.60 -25.07
N ILE A 107 -7.22 -16.33 -24.71
CA ILE A 107 -7.08 -17.77 -25.06
C ILE A 107 -8.22 -18.58 -24.45
N THR A 108 -8.58 -18.33 -23.19
CA THR A 108 -9.66 -19.04 -22.51
C THR A 108 -11.02 -18.74 -23.17
N GLN A 109 -11.27 -17.49 -23.57
CA GLN A 109 -12.47 -17.12 -24.32
C GLN A 109 -12.51 -17.81 -25.70
N ILE A 110 -11.41 -17.81 -26.45
CA ILE A 110 -11.34 -18.49 -27.76
C ILE A 110 -11.60 -20.00 -27.61
N GLN A 111 -11.02 -20.64 -26.58
CA GLN A 111 -11.28 -22.05 -26.27
C GLN A 111 -12.76 -22.29 -25.94
N SER A 112 -13.38 -21.42 -25.13
CA SER A 112 -14.81 -21.51 -24.82
C SER A 112 -15.73 -21.32 -26.04
N LEU A 113 -15.34 -20.47 -26.99
CA LEU A 113 -16.05 -20.25 -28.27
C LEU A 113 -15.81 -21.40 -29.25
N SER A 114 -14.66 -22.08 -29.17
CA SER A 114 -14.32 -23.24 -30.01
C SER A 114 -15.04 -24.54 -29.60
N HIS A 115 -15.72 -24.57 -28.44
CA HIS A 115 -16.57 -25.67 -28.01
C HIS A 115 -17.96 -25.69 -28.66
N LEU A 116 -18.20 -24.95 -29.75
CA LEU A 116 -19.33 -25.18 -30.64
C LEU A 116 -19.07 -26.43 -31.52
N ASN A 117 -19.51 -27.59 -31.00
CA ASN A 117 -19.87 -28.84 -31.70
C ASN A 117 -18.97 -29.32 -32.86
N ILE A 118 -18.05 -30.26 -32.57
CA ILE A 118 -17.87 -31.42 -33.45
C ILE A 118 -18.42 -32.64 -32.71
N PRO A 119 -19.56 -33.21 -33.13
CA PRO A 119 -20.10 -34.41 -32.50
C PRO A 119 -19.12 -35.57 -32.68
N SER A 120 -18.80 -36.22 -31.57
CA SER A 120 -17.88 -37.35 -31.41
C SER A 120 -18.42 -38.65 -32.03
N GLY A 121 -18.80 -38.63 -33.31
CA GLY A 121 -19.51 -39.75 -33.95
C GLY A 121 -19.31 -39.91 -35.46
N LEU A 122 -18.16 -39.50 -36.00
CA LEU A 122 -17.77 -39.80 -37.39
C LEU A 122 -16.25 -39.98 -37.50
N LEU A 123 -15.76 -41.02 -36.82
CA LEU A 123 -14.61 -41.83 -37.25
C LEU A 123 -15.08 -43.28 -37.29
#